data_AF-A0A4V3DQ45-F1
#
_entry.id   AF-A0A4V3DQ45-F1
#
_cell.length_a   1.000
_cell.length_b   1.000
_cell.length_c   1.000
_cell.angle_alpha   90.00
_cell.angle_beta   90.00
_cell.angle_gamma   90.00
#
_symmetry.space_group_name_H-M   'P 1'
#
loop_
_entity.id
_entity.type
_entity.pdbx_description
1 polymer ?
#
loop_
_entity_poly.entity_id
_entity_poly.type
_entity_poly.pdbx_seq_one_letter_code
_entity_poly.pdbx_strand_id
1 'polypeptide(L)'
;MMEKEKALLEQQLMTVTNKRRKLEDIQIELVELNRQKARILTSYSDAWQGNLADNTISRLEDDMELEWRETRKNVNALEDNLIEEKRQIRMKLDQLKEKNTDVQN
;
A
#
# COMPACT_ATOMS: atom_id res chain seq x y z
N MET A 1 3.04 -19.31 -29.97
CA MET A 1 1.89 -18.78 -29.21
C MET A 1 2.26 -18.61 -27.73
N MET A 2 2.84 -19.63 -27.08
CA MET A 2 3.33 -19.59 -25.68
C MET A 2 4.35 -18.48 -25.38
N GLU A 3 5.21 -18.12 -26.33
CA GLU A 3 6.25 -17.10 -26.12
C GLU A 3 5.68 -15.68 -25.96
N LYS A 4 4.59 -15.37 -26.68
CA LYS A 4 3.84 -14.11 -26.49
C LYS A 4 3.12 -14.08 -25.15
N GLU A 5 2.57 -15.21 -24.72
CA GLU A 5 1.89 -15.34 -23.43
C GLU A 5 2.86 -15.20 -22.25
N LYS A 6 4.04 -15.81 -22.35
CA LYS A 6 5.12 -15.64 -21.38
C LYS A 6 5.58 -14.18 -21.29
N ALA A 7 5.81 -13.53 -22.42
CA ALA A 7 6.21 -12.11 -22.45
C ALA A 7 5.15 -11.20 -21.81
N LEU A 8 3.86 -11.49 -22.03
CA LEU A 8 2.77 -10.75 -21.38
C LEU A 8 2.78 -10.92 -19.86
N LEU A 9 2.96 -12.15 -19.37
CA LEU A 9 3.04 -12.43 -17.93
C LEU A 9 4.28 -11.79 -17.27
N GLU A 10 5.43 -11.76 -17.97
CA GLU A 10 6.62 -11.07 -17.50
C GLU A 10 6.40 -9.54 -17.41
N GLN A 11 5.70 -8.96 -18.38
CA GLN A 11 5.31 -7.55 -18.34
C GLN A 11 4.33 -7.26 -17.19
N GLN A 12 3.37 -8.15 -16.95
CA GLN A 12 2.45 -8.05 -15.80
C GLN A 12 3.22 -8.14 -14.48
N LEU A 13 4.18 -9.06 -14.35
CA LEU A 13 5.02 -9.20 -13.16
C LEU A 13 5.83 -7.92 -12.87
N MET A 14 6.40 -7.32 -13.91
CA MET A 14 7.10 -6.03 -13.81
C MET A 14 6.16 -4.92 -13.36
N THR A 15 4.93 -4.89 -13.92
CA THR A 15 3.90 -3.91 -13.55
C THR A 15 3.51 -4.03 -12.09
N VAL A 16 3.22 -5.24 -11.60
CA VAL A 16 2.89 -5.49 -10.17
C VAL A 16 4.04 -5.11 -9.26
N THR A 17 5.28 -5.41 -9.66
CA THR A 17 6.48 -5.02 -8.90
C THR A 17 6.61 -3.50 -8.80
N ASN A 18 6.33 -2.77 -9.88
CA ASN A 18 6.35 -1.31 -9.87
C ASN A 18 5.21 -0.72 -9.03
N LYS A 19 4.00 -1.30 -9.07
CA LYS A 19 2.90 -0.91 -8.18
C LYS A 19 3.27 -1.08 -6.71
N ARG A 20 3.95 -2.18 -6.36
CA ARG A 20 4.39 -2.42 -4.99
C ARG A 20 5.39 -1.38 -4.49
N ARG A 21 6.38 -1.01 -5.32
CA ARG A 21 7.33 0.06 -4.98
C ARG A 21 6.62 1.40 -4.72
N LYS A 22 5.68 1.77 -5.59
CA LYS A 22 4.86 2.97 -5.39
C LYS A 22 4.05 2.92 -4.10
N LEU A 23 3.55 1.74 -3.73
CA LEU A 23 2.83 1.55 -2.46
C LEU A 23 3.75 1.71 -1.25
N GLU A 24 5.00 1.21 -1.33
CA GLU A 24 6.03 1.41 -0.31
C GLU A 24 6.35 2.91 -0.14
N ASP A 25 6.47 3.67 -1.24
CA ASP A 25 6.65 5.12 -1.20
C ASP A 25 5.47 5.81 -0.49
N ILE A 26 4.23 5.44 -0.84
CA ILE A 26 3.01 5.96 -0.20
C ILE A 26 2.99 5.62 1.30
N GLN A 27 3.38 4.40 1.70
CA GLN A 27 3.44 4.00 3.11
C GLN A 27 4.42 4.89 3.90
N ILE A 28 5.58 5.20 3.32
CA ILE A 28 6.58 6.09 3.94
C ILE A 28 6.01 7.51 4.09
N GLU A 29 5.42 8.05 3.02
CA GLU A 29 4.82 9.39 3.04
C GLU A 29 3.68 9.49 4.04
N LEU A 30 2.85 8.47 4.16
CA LEU A 30 1.77 8.40 5.15
C LEU A 30 2.32 8.47 6.58
N VAL A 31 3.37 7.71 6.89
CA VAL A 31 3.99 7.74 8.23
C VAL A 31 4.51 9.15 8.56
N GLU A 32 5.13 9.81 7.57
CA GLU A 32 5.63 11.16 7.76
C GLU A 32 4.50 12.18 7.90
N LEU A 33 3.44 12.06 7.11
CA LEU A 33 2.26 12.89 7.21
C LEU A 33 1.62 12.77 8.60
N ASN A 34 1.51 11.56 9.15
CA ASN A 34 0.96 11.35 10.49
C ASN A 34 1.82 12.02 11.58
N ARG A 35 3.16 12.00 11.43
CA ARG A 35 4.08 12.72 12.34
C ARG A 35 3.90 14.23 12.25
N GLN A 36 3.79 14.78 11.04
CA GLN A 36 3.54 16.21 10.83
C GLN A 36 2.20 16.63 11.45
N LYS A 37 1.17 15.81 11.26
CA LYS A 37 -0.16 15.97 11.86
C LYS A 37 -0.08 16.09 13.39
N ALA A 38 0.62 15.15 14.04
CA ALA A 38 0.82 15.18 15.50
C ALA A 38 1.55 16.44 15.97
N ARG A 39 2.60 16.86 15.26
CA ARG A 39 3.33 18.12 15.58
C ARG A 39 2.44 19.35 15.50
N ILE A 40 1.57 19.42 14.49
CA ILE A 40 0.61 20.52 14.33
C ILE A 40 -0.34 20.56 15.52
N LEU A 41 -0.93 19.42 15.91
CA LEU A 41 -1.81 19.36 17.07
C LEU A 41 -1.13 19.80 18.36
N THR A 42 0.10 19.34 18.62
CA THR A 42 0.88 19.79 19.78
C THR A 42 1.08 21.30 19.75
N SER A 43 1.48 21.86 18.60
CA SER A 43 1.65 23.31 18.46
C SER A 43 0.33 24.09 18.66
N TYR A 44 -0.81 23.53 18.24
CA TYR A 44 -2.12 24.13 18.47
C TYR A 44 -2.50 24.09 19.96
N SER A 45 -2.24 22.97 20.64
CA SER A 45 -2.47 22.82 22.08
C SER A 45 -1.63 23.79 22.91
N ASP A 46 -0.37 23.98 22.55
CA ASP A 46 0.51 24.93 23.22
C ASP A 46 0.03 26.39 23.04
N ALA A 47 -0.54 26.70 21.88
CA ALA A 47 -0.98 28.06 21.53
C ALA A 47 -2.38 28.41 22.06
N TRP A 48 -3.28 27.44 22.22
CA TRP A 48 -4.66 27.65 22.65
C TRP A 48 -4.96 26.89 23.93
N GLN A 49 -5.24 27.65 25.01
CA GLN A 49 -5.51 27.10 26.33
C GLN A 49 -6.99 27.25 26.73
N GLY A 50 -7.49 26.29 27.50
CA GLY A 50 -8.81 26.32 28.14
C GLY A 50 -9.80 25.30 27.57
N ASN A 51 -10.87 25.02 28.34
CA ASN A 51 -11.78 23.88 28.11
C ASN A 51 -12.33 23.75 26.68
N LEU A 52 -12.60 24.86 25.98
CA LEU A 52 -13.10 24.80 24.59
C LEU A 52 -12.01 24.36 23.60
N ALA A 53 -10.77 24.81 23.83
CA ALA A 53 -9.61 24.39 23.04
C ALA A 53 -9.32 22.91 23.28
N ASP A 54 -9.30 22.47 24.54
CA ASP A 54 -9.06 21.08 24.92
C ASP A 54 -10.07 20.12 24.28
N ASN A 55 -11.37 20.46 24.34
CA ASN A 55 -12.41 19.66 23.69
C ASN A 55 -12.26 19.62 22.15
N THR A 56 -11.84 20.73 21.55
CA THR A 56 -11.65 20.81 20.10
C THR A 56 -10.45 19.98 19.66
N ILE A 57 -9.35 20.04 20.41
CA ILE A 57 -8.13 19.27 20.15
C ILE A 57 -8.41 17.77 20.30
N SER A 58 -9.07 17.34 21.38
CA SER A 58 -9.42 15.93 21.56
C SER A 58 -10.29 15.40 20.41
N ARG A 59 -11.29 16.17 19.95
CA ARG A 59 -12.11 15.74 18.82
C ARG A 59 -11.30 15.64 17.53
N LEU A 60 -10.39 16.59 17.30
CA LEU A 60 -9.50 16.52 16.15
C LEU A 60 -8.59 15.28 16.26
N GLU A 61 -8.02 14.98 17.42
CA GLU A 61 -7.22 13.76 17.63
C GLU A 61 -7.99 12.49 17.27
N ASP A 62 -9.24 12.37 17.72
CA ASP A 62 -10.10 11.21 17.44
C ASP A 62 -10.41 11.08 15.94
N ASP A 63 -10.86 12.16 15.29
CA ASP A 63 -11.14 12.18 13.85
C ASP A 63 -9.89 11.81 13.05
N MET A 64 -8.75 12.35 13.49
CA MET A 64 -7.47 12.14 12.83
C MET A 64 -6.96 10.71 12.94
N GLU A 65 -7.13 10.07 14.10
CA GLU A 65 -6.76 8.68 14.35
C GLU A 65 -7.69 7.72 13.58
N LEU A 66 -8.98 8.06 13.45
CA LEU A 66 -9.92 7.30 12.63
C LEU A 66 -9.49 7.28 11.16
N GLU A 67 -9.26 8.45 10.57
CA GLU A 67 -8.78 8.58 9.19
C GLU A 67 -7.47 7.82 8.96
N TRP A 68 -6.55 7.91 9.92
CA TRP A 68 -5.28 7.21 9.87
C TRP A 68 -5.47 5.68 9.84
N ARG A 69 -6.32 5.15 10.71
CA ARG A 69 -6.64 3.71 10.75
C ARG A 69 -7.28 3.24 9.45
N GLU A 70 -8.25 3.98 8.92
CA GLU A 70 -8.91 3.63 7.67
C GLU A 70 -7.93 3.64 6.49
N THR A 71 -7.11 4.68 6.40
CA THR A 71 -6.09 4.81 5.35
C THR A 71 -5.10 3.66 5.42
N ARG A 72 -4.59 3.34 6.63
CA ARG A 72 -3.65 2.23 6.83
C ARG A 72 -4.27 0.88 6.48
N LYS A 73 -5.54 0.66 6.83
CA LYS A 73 -6.28 -0.55 6.48
C LYS A 73 -6.36 -0.71 4.96
N ASN A 74 -6.68 0.36 4.23
CA ASN A 74 -6.78 0.34 2.77
C ASN A 74 -5.42 0.05 2.11
N VAL A 75 -4.35 0.67 2.61
CA VAL A 75 -2.99 0.46 2.12
C VAL A 75 -2.53 -0.98 2.33
N ASN A 76 -2.78 -1.56 3.51
CA ASN A 76 -2.47 -2.96 3.78
C ASN A 76 -3.25 -3.91 2.84
N ALA A 77 -4.55 -3.63 2.62
CA ALA A 77 -5.36 -4.43 1.70
C ALA A 77 -4.83 -4.35 0.25
N LEU A 78 -4.34 -3.19 -0.18
CA LEU A 78 -3.67 -3.05 -1.49
C LEU A 78 -2.37 -3.85 -1.56
N GLU A 79 -1.59 -3.89 -0.47
CA GLU A 79 -0.37 -4.69 -0.41
C GLU A 79 -0.68 -6.18 -0.53
N ASP A 80 -1.66 -6.68 0.23
CA ASP A 80 -2.11 -8.07 0.17
C ASP A 80 -2.56 -8.47 -1.24
N ASN A 81 -3.35 -7.60 -1.90
CA ASN A 81 -3.80 -7.82 -3.27
C ASN A 81 -2.63 -7.88 -4.25
N LEU A 82 -1.62 -7.03 -4.11
CA LEU A 82 -0.43 -7.06 -4.97
C LEU A 82 0.43 -8.30 -4.73
N ILE A 83 0.53 -8.77 -3.49
CA ILE A 83 1.24 -10.01 -3.13
C ILE A 83 0.56 -11.20 -3.82
N GLU A 84 -0.77 -11.29 -3.73
CA GLU A 84 -1.53 -12.37 -4.35
C GLU A 84 -1.51 -12.30 -5.88
N GLU A 85 -1.66 -11.10 -6.48
CA GLU A 85 -1.53 -10.90 -7.93
C GLU A 85 -0.15 -11.39 -8.42
N LYS A 86 0.93 -11.03 -7.72
CA LYS A 86 2.29 -11.48 -8.03
C LYS A 86 2.43 -13.00 -7.93
N ARG A 87 1.83 -13.63 -6.91
CA ARG A 87 1.84 -15.08 -6.72
C ARG A 87 1.16 -15.78 -7.89
N GLN A 88 -0.02 -15.32 -8.28
CA GLN A 88 -0.79 -15.91 -9.40
C GLN A 88 -0.04 -15.80 -10.73
N ILE A 89 0.60 -14.67 -11.00
CA ILE A 89 1.42 -14.49 -12.22
C ILE A 89 2.59 -15.48 -12.22
N ARG A 90 3.28 -15.66 -11.08
CA ARG A 90 4.39 -16.63 -10.96
C ARG A 90 3.92 -18.07 -11.19
N MET A 91 2.79 -18.46 -10.60
CA MET A 91 2.22 -19.79 -10.82
C MET A 91 1.91 -20.04 -12.30
N LYS A 92 1.33 -19.06 -13.01
CA LYS A 92 1.07 -19.17 -14.45
C LYS A 92 2.37 -19.27 -15.27
N LEU A 93 3.40 -18.50 -14.91
CA LEU A 93 4.71 -18.60 -15.54
C LEU A 93 5.34 -19.98 -15.37
N ASP A 94 5.22 -20.58 -14.19
CA ASP A 94 5.78 -21.90 -13.92
C ASP A 94 5.01 -23.01 -14.66
N GLN A 95 3.67 -22.93 -14.70
CA GLN A 95 2.85 -23.82 -15.52
C GLN A 95 3.19 -23.74 -17.02
N LEU A 96 3.51 -22.55 -17.53
CA LEU A 96 3.95 -22.40 -18.92
C LEU A 96 5.32 -23.03 -19.17
N LYS A 97 6.25 -22.96 -18.21
CA LYS A 97 7.56 -23.61 -18.33
C LYS A 97 7.44 -25.13 -18.36
N GLU A 98 6.61 -25.71 -17.48
CA GLU A 98 6.36 -27.15 -17.42
C GLU A 98 5.79 -27.65 -18.76
N LYS A 99 4.72 -27.01 -19.26
CA LYS A 99 4.12 -27.36 -20.55
C LYS A 99 5.08 -27.24 -21.73
N ASN A 100 6.00 -26.28 -21.70
CA ASN A 100 6.98 -26.12 -22.77
C ASN A 100 8.09 -27.18 -22.71
N THR A 101 8.36 -27.73 -21.53
CA THR A 101 9.35 -28.81 -21.31
C THR A 101 8.76 -30.17 -21.74
N ASP A 102 7.49 -30.43 -21.45
CA ASP A 102 6.79 -31.66 -21.85
C ASP A 102 6.55 -31.77 -23.36
N VAL A 103 6.51 -30.65 -24.08
CA VAL A 103 6.36 -30.63 -25.56
C VAL A 103 7.70 -30.84 -26.29
N GLN A 104 8.83 -30.69 -25.59
CA GLN A 104 10.17 -30.85 -26.17
C GLN A 104 10.80 -32.24 -25.90
N ASN A 105 10.22 -33.02 -24.99
CA ASN A 105 10.59 -34.43 -24.71
C ASN A 105 9.68 -35.40 -25.48
#